data_AF-A0A354TJA8-F1
#
_entry.id   AF-A0A354TJA8-F1
#
_cell.length_a   1.000
_cell.length_b   1.000
_cell.length_c   1.000
_cell.angle_alpha   90.00
_cell.angle_beta   90.00
_cell.angle_gamma   90.00
#
_symmetry.space_group_name_H-M   'P 1'
#
loop_
_entity.id
_entity.type
_entity.pdbx_description
1 polymer ?
#
loop_
_entity_poly.entity_id
_entity_poly.type
_entity_poly.pdbx_seq_one_letter_code
_entity_poly.pdbx_strand_id
1 'polypeptide(L)'
;MKSSAVSEPFSSFMARALFDPERGYYTRHIRTVGARGDFATSATLSPTLGQAIAAWLKSESTAQPSIRHIIEVGAGDGSLMGAVRQSLGWWQRRLFSFHIVETSPVLRAEQQKRLGSKVCWHHDPESALAHAQGHAFIYHNELLDAFPATLVQWQNGQWHEVWVPEQLHPHHLDSAHFSALRHTTFKDGQRCELHPSIRDWLQNWTPHWKGGSMLSIDYGDDFPQLYHRRPQGTLRAYLLHQRLTGADIYANPGRQDITADINFTDYAAWLRELGLEQTARQTLAEFLQPHDASAQLLDPEGAGTAFKCLIHRRR
;
A
#
# COMPACT_ATOMS: atom_id res chain seq x y z
N MET A 1 -2.60 5.49 37.91
CA MET A 1 -2.13 4.08 37.80
C MET A 1 -1.46 3.92 36.45
N LYS A 2 -0.13 3.75 36.43
CA LYS A 2 0.60 3.40 35.20
C LYS A 2 0.20 1.97 34.85
N SER A 3 -0.62 1.79 33.81
CA SER A 3 -0.82 0.48 33.20
C SER A 3 0.57 -0.05 32.84
N SER A 4 0.97 -1.19 33.40
CA SER A 4 2.13 -1.93 32.92
C SER A 4 1.84 -2.31 31.48
N ALA A 5 2.31 -1.51 30.53
CA ALA A 5 2.13 -1.80 29.12
C ALA A 5 2.70 -3.20 28.87
N VAL A 6 1.83 -4.13 28.45
CA VAL A 6 2.23 -5.46 28.01
C VAL A 6 3.17 -5.24 26.83
N SER A 7 4.36 -5.86 26.88
CA SER A 7 5.28 -5.81 25.75
C SER A 7 4.68 -6.59 24.60
N GLU A 8 4.70 -6.01 23.40
CA GLU A 8 4.15 -6.62 22.18
C GLU A 8 5.12 -6.42 21.00
N PRO A 9 5.08 -7.30 19.99
CA PRO A 9 5.80 -7.06 18.74
C PRO A 9 5.44 -5.70 18.12
N PHE A 10 6.40 -5.04 17.48
CA PHE A 10 6.13 -3.77 16.78
C PHE A 10 4.98 -3.88 15.77
N SER A 11 4.89 -5.01 15.06
CA SER A 11 3.79 -5.30 14.13
C SER A 11 2.41 -5.27 14.80
N SER A 12 2.30 -5.79 16.03
CA SER A 12 1.06 -5.75 16.82
C SER A 12 0.74 -4.32 17.28
N PHE A 13 1.76 -3.58 17.72
CA PHE A 13 1.63 -2.17 18.05
C PHE A 13 1.13 -1.35 16.84
N MET A 14 1.75 -1.51 15.67
CA MET A 14 1.38 -0.81 14.43
C MET A 14 -0.04 -1.18 14.00
N ALA A 15 -0.40 -2.47 14.01
CA ALA A 15 -1.74 -2.93 13.69
C ALA A 15 -2.80 -2.29 14.59
N ARG A 16 -2.56 -2.27 15.92
CA ARG A 16 -3.45 -1.63 16.89
C ARG A 16 -3.49 -0.11 16.73
N ALA A 17 -2.36 0.53 16.46
CA ALA A 17 -2.30 1.97 16.27
C ALA A 17 -3.07 2.42 15.01
N LEU A 18 -3.06 1.64 13.94
CA LEU A 18 -3.69 2.00 12.67
C LEU A 18 -5.14 1.51 12.54
N PHE A 19 -5.41 0.27 12.95
CA PHE A 19 -6.63 -0.45 12.57
C PHE A 19 -7.52 -0.88 13.74
N ASP A 20 -7.18 -0.54 14.99
CA ASP A 20 -8.04 -0.87 16.13
C ASP A 20 -9.50 -0.38 15.88
N PRO A 21 -10.53 -1.24 16.05
CA PRO A 21 -11.91 -0.91 15.68
C PRO A 21 -12.54 0.26 16.45
N GLU A 22 -11.96 0.66 17.57
CA GLU A 22 -12.44 1.78 18.38
C GLU A 22 -11.52 3.00 18.30
N ARG A 23 -10.20 2.77 18.23
CA ARG A 23 -9.17 3.77 18.54
C ARG A 23 -8.10 3.90 17.46
N GLY A 24 -8.07 3.04 16.45
CA GLY A 24 -7.10 3.07 15.37
C GLY A 24 -7.14 4.38 14.59
N TYR A 25 -6.00 4.76 14.00
CA TYR A 25 -5.85 5.98 13.21
C TYR A 25 -6.89 6.05 12.10
N TYR A 26 -6.96 5.02 11.25
CA TYR A 26 -7.93 4.98 10.18
C TYR A 26 -9.34 5.03 10.76
N THR A 27 -9.69 4.19 11.75
CA THR A 27 -11.02 4.20 12.40
C THR A 27 -11.45 5.58 12.93
N ARG A 28 -10.54 6.33 13.54
CA ARG A 28 -10.83 7.67 14.10
C ARG A 28 -10.96 8.72 13.02
N HIS A 29 -10.03 8.74 12.07
CA HIS A 29 -10.01 9.74 11.00
C HIS A 29 -11.16 9.56 10.03
N ILE A 30 -11.64 8.33 9.89
CA ILE A 30 -12.88 7.97 9.22
C ILE A 30 -14.10 8.71 9.79
N ARG A 31 -14.12 9.02 11.11
CA ARG A 31 -15.20 9.83 11.72
C ARG A 31 -15.07 11.34 11.46
N THR A 32 -13.89 11.80 11.03
CA THR A 32 -13.59 13.21 10.74
C THR A 32 -13.45 13.50 9.24
N VAL A 33 -13.91 12.61 8.37
CA VAL A 33 -13.88 12.79 6.91
C VAL A 33 -14.73 14.02 6.55
N GLY A 34 -14.05 15.15 6.34
CA GLY A 34 -14.63 16.46 6.07
C GLY A 34 -13.57 17.57 6.16
N ALA A 35 -13.19 18.13 5.01
CA ALA A 35 -12.44 19.36 4.78
C ALA A 35 -11.05 19.57 5.43
N ARG A 36 -10.56 18.75 6.37
CA ARG A 36 -9.25 18.93 7.05
C ARG A 36 -8.49 17.63 7.42
N GLY A 37 -8.78 16.51 6.76
CA GLY A 37 -8.09 15.23 7.05
C GLY A 37 -6.71 15.11 6.39
N ASP A 38 -5.81 14.33 6.99
CA ASP A 38 -4.46 14.04 6.50
C ASP A 38 -4.43 13.31 5.12
N PHE A 39 -5.58 12.82 4.64
CA PHE A 39 -5.77 12.28 3.27
C PHE A 39 -5.66 13.34 2.15
N ALA A 40 -5.26 14.57 2.47
CA ALA A 40 -5.12 15.67 1.53
C ALA A 40 -4.14 15.36 0.38
N THR A 41 -3.12 14.52 0.61
CA THR A 41 -2.12 14.14 -0.42
C THR A 41 -2.76 13.41 -1.61
N SER A 42 -3.61 12.40 -1.36
CA SER A 42 -4.30 11.65 -2.42
C SER A 42 -5.30 12.51 -3.19
N ALA A 43 -6.00 13.44 -2.51
CA ALA A 43 -6.94 14.36 -3.16
C ALA A 43 -6.26 15.29 -4.19
N THR A 44 -5.03 15.73 -3.89
CA THR A 44 -4.28 16.66 -4.76
C THR A 44 -3.72 15.98 -6.02
N LEU A 45 -3.34 14.70 -5.93
CA LEU A 45 -2.83 13.91 -7.06
C LEU A 45 -3.92 13.18 -7.85
N SER A 46 -5.13 13.04 -7.27
CA SER A 46 -6.22 12.24 -7.83
C SER A 46 -6.56 12.52 -9.30
N PRO A 47 -6.53 13.76 -9.84
CA PRO A 47 -6.90 13.99 -11.24
C PRO A 47 -5.87 13.45 -12.23
N THR A 48 -4.58 13.82 -12.07
CA THR A 48 -3.49 13.38 -12.97
C THR A 48 -3.25 11.88 -12.84
N LEU A 49 -3.25 11.37 -11.60
CA LEU A 49 -3.14 9.93 -11.36
C LEU A 49 -4.33 9.16 -11.96
N GLY A 50 -5.55 9.67 -11.81
CA GLY A 50 -6.74 9.08 -12.42
C GLY A 50 -6.68 9.06 -13.96
N GLN A 51 -6.06 10.04 -14.60
CA GLN A 51 -5.81 10.03 -16.05
C GLN A 51 -4.81 8.95 -16.46
N ALA A 52 -3.68 8.84 -15.75
CA ALA A 52 -2.66 7.83 -16.02
C ALA A 52 -3.20 6.40 -15.84
N ILE A 53 -3.93 6.14 -14.75
CA ILE A 53 -4.57 4.84 -14.52
C ILE A 53 -5.63 4.56 -15.59
N ALA A 54 -6.45 5.55 -15.99
CA ALA A 54 -7.41 5.36 -17.06
C ALA A 54 -6.76 5.05 -18.42
N ALA A 55 -5.60 5.66 -18.73
CA ALA A 55 -4.83 5.35 -19.93
C ALA A 55 -4.24 3.93 -19.88
N TRP A 56 -3.68 3.54 -18.73
CA TRP A 56 -3.22 2.18 -18.49
C TRP A 56 -4.35 1.16 -18.67
N LEU A 57 -5.51 1.38 -18.05
CA LEU A 57 -6.70 0.52 -18.19
C LEU A 57 -7.16 0.39 -19.64
N LYS A 58 -7.13 1.49 -20.42
CA LYS A 58 -7.45 1.44 -21.86
C LYS A 58 -6.47 0.53 -22.62
N SER A 59 -5.17 0.67 -22.38
CA SER A 59 -4.13 -0.18 -22.96
C SER A 59 -4.34 -1.66 -22.60
N GLU A 60 -4.50 -1.95 -21.31
CA GLU A 60 -4.72 -3.31 -20.81
C GLU A 60 -6.01 -3.94 -21.36
N SER A 61 -7.10 -3.17 -21.45
CA SER A 61 -8.37 -3.64 -22.02
C SER A 61 -8.30 -3.91 -23.52
N THR A 62 -7.38 -3.27 -24.23
CA THR A 62 -7.12 -3.54 -25.65
C THR A 62 -6.37 -4.86 -25.81
N ALA A 63 -5.39 -5.12 -24.93
CA ALA A 63 -4.65 -6.38 -24.91
C ALA A 63 -5.48 -7.56 -24.39
N GLN A 64 -6.42 -7.31 -23.47
CA GLN A 64 -7.23 -8.33 -22.79
C GLN A 64 -8.73 -7.99 -22.88
N PRO A 65 -9.34 -8.02 -24.09
CA PRO A 65 -10.69 -7.49 -24.32
C PRO A 65 -11.83 -8.27 -23.66
N SER A 66 -11.57 -9.48 -23.18
CA SER A 66 -12.55 -10.27 -22.41
C SER A 66 -12.70 -9.78 -20.96
N ILE A 67 -11.73 -9.04 -20.43
CA ILE A 67 -11.73 -8.60 -19.03
C ILE A 67 -12.49 -7.28 -18.90
N ARG A 68 -13.56 -7.32 -18.10
CA ARG A 68 -14.50 -6.20 -17.92
C ARG A 68 -14.59 -5.67 -16.49
N HIS A 69 -13.89 -6.29 -15.53
CA HIS A 69 -13.94 -5.86 -14.13
C HIS A 69 -12.72 -5.02 -13.78
N ILE A 70 -12.95 -3.90 -13.10
CA ILE A 70 -11.91 -3.02 -12.53
C ILE A 70 -12.10 -3.02 -11.01
N ILE A 71 -11.06 -3.41 -10.28
CA ILE A 71 -11.06 -3.46 -8.82
C ILE A 71 -10.03 -2.46 -8.29
N GLU A 72 -10.47 -1.50 -7.48
CA GLU A 72 -9.57 -0.72 -6.62
C GLU A 72 -9.55 -1.31 -5.22
N VAL A 73 -8.37 -1.57 -4.68
CA VAL A 73 -8.21 -2.05 -3.30
C VAL A 73 -7.73 -0.91 -2.41
N GLY A 74 -8.46 -0.62 -1.33
CA GLY A 74 -8.14 0.47 -0.41
C GLY A 74 -8.39 1.86 -1.03
N ALA A 75 -9.62 2.11 -1.49
CA ALA A 75 -9.95 3.31 -2.27
C ALA A 75 -10.03 4.63 -1.47
N GLY A 76 -9.67 4.64 -0.18
CA GLY A 76 -9.72 5.83 0.68
C GLY A 76 -11.11 6.48 0.69
N ASP A 77 -11.22 7.74 0.29
CA ASP A 77 -12.51 8.45 0.19
C ASP A 77 -13.26 8.21 -1.15
N GLY A 78 -12.71 7.37 -2.03
CA GLY A 78 -13.22 7.06 -3.36
C GLY A 78 -12.91 8.12 -4.43
N SER A 79 -12.08 9.12 -4.12
CA SER A 79 -11.68 10.16 -5.08
C SER A 79 -10.96 9.58 -6.30
N LEU A 80 -10.04 8.64 -6.10
CA LEU A 80 -9.27 8.04 -7.19
C LEU A 80 -10.15 7.22 -8.15
N MET A 81 -11.00 6.31 -7.66
CA MET A 81 -12.05 5.67 -8.48
C MET A 81 -12.87 6.68 -9.28
N GLY A 82 -13.26 7.79 -8.64
CA GLY A 82 -14.02 8.86 -9.26
C GLY A 82 -13.27 9.48 -10.44
N ALA A 83 -12.00 9.85 -10.23
CA ALA A 83 -11.13 10.42 -11.25
C ALA A 83 -10.86 9.43 -12.40
N VAL A 84 -10.60 8.15 -12.11
CA VAL A 84 -10.43 7.10 -13.11
C VAL A 84 -11.68 6.96 -13.97
N ARG A 85 -12.87 6.85 -13.36
CA ARG A 85 -14.15 6.74 -14.07
C ARG A 85 -14.43 7.97 -14.93
N GLN A 86 -14.06 9.16 -14.46
CA GLN A 86 -14.18 10.40 -15.23
C GLN A 86 -13.25 10.37 -16.45
N SER A 87 -11.97 10.05 -16.26
CA SER A 87 -10.92 10.01 -17.29
C SER A 87 -11.10 8.92 -18.35
N LEU A 88 -11.77 7.82 -18.02
CA LEU A 88 -12.18 6.82 -19.01
C LEU A 88 -13.15 7.41 -20.05
N GLY A 89 -13.95 8.41 -19.68
CA GLY A 89 -15.03 8.92 -20.51
C GLY A 89 -16.25 7.97 -20.53
N TRP A 90 -17.38 8.47 -21.05
CA TRP A 90 -18.65 7.74 -20.94
C TRP A 90 -18.66 6.41 -21.71
N TRP A 91 -18.11 6.38 -22.93
CA TRP A 91 -18.12 5.19 -23.78
C TRP A 91 -17.30 4.03 -23.21
N GLN A 92 -16.04 4.28 -22.83
CA GLN A 92 -15.19 3.25 -22.22
C GLN A 92 -15.73 2.81 -20.86
N ARG A 93 -16.27 3.72 -20.05
CA ARG A 93 -16.84 3.37 -18.75
C ARG A 93 -17.99 2.35 -18.86
N ARG A 94 -18.76 2.36 -19.96
CA ARG A 94 -19.84 1.38 -20.18
C ARG A 94 -19.33 -0.03 -20.46
N LEU A 95 -18.05 -0.19 -20.79
CA LEU A 95 -17.43 -1.49 -21.01
C LEU A 95 -17.02 -2.16 -19.69
N PHE A 96 -17.01 -1.43 -18.57
CA PHE A 96 -16.47 -1.93 -17.31
C PHE A 96 -17.50 -1.98 -16.19
N SER A 97 -17.34 -2.99 -15.34
CA SER A 97 -17.91 -3.08 -14.00
C SER A 97 -16.87 -2.63 -12.99
N PHE A 98 -17.22 -1.70 -12.10
CA PHE A 98 -16.29 -1.09 -11.15
C PHE A 98 -16.54 -1.65 -9.75
N HIS A 99 -15.45 -1.99 -9.08
CA HIS A 99 -15.44 -2.60 -7.77
C HIS A 99 -14.47 -1.87 -6.84
N ILE A 100 -14.84 -1.75 -5.58
CA ILE A 100 -13.96 -1.28 -4.51
C ILE A 100 -13.89 -2.36 -3.44
N VAL A 101 -12.68 -2.67 -2.99
CA VAL A 101 -12.43 -3.47 -1.79
C VAL A 101 -12.14 -2.52 -0.63
N GLU A 102 -13.01 -2.52 0.36
CA GLU A 102 -12.95 -1.62 1.52
C GLU A 102 -13.45 -2.35 2.77
N THR A 103 -12.62 -2.41 3.81
CA THR A 103 -12.95 -3.04 5.09
C THR A 103 -13.70 -2.09 6.01
N SER A 104 -13.50 -0.78 5.88
CA SER A 104 -14.15 0.25 6.71
C SER A 104 -15.61 0.49 6.30
N PRO A 105 -16.59 0.22 7.19
CA PRO A 105 -18.00 0.47 6.91
C PRO A 105 -18.32 1.95 6.66
N VAL A 106 -17.57 2.86 7.29
CA VAL A 106 -17.82 4.30 7.19
C VAL A 106 -17.17 4.87 5.92
N LEU A 107 -15.95 4.47 5.53
CA LEU A 107 -15.41 4.84 4.21
C LEU A 107 -16.30 4.30 3.10
N ARG A 108 -16.77 3.05 3.23
CA ARG A 108 -17.74 2.48 2.29
C ARG A 108 -18.98 3.35 2.14
N ALA A 109 -19.55 3.84 3.23
CA ALA A 109 -20.72 4.73 3.18
C ALA A 109 -20.40 6.08 2.49
N GLU A 110 -19.23 6.67 2.74
CA GLU A 110 -18.78 7.90 2.08
C GLU A 110 -18.50 7.70 0.59
N GLN A 111 -17.82 6.62 0.22
CA GLN A 111 -17.59 6.21 -1.16
C GLN A 111 -18.92 5.97 -1.89
N GLN A 112 -19.91 5.34 -1.25
CA GLN A 112 -21.25 5.13 -1.81
C GLN A 112 -21.96 6.44 -2.12
N LYS A 113 -21.89 7.42 -1.22
CA LYS A 113 -22.44 8.76 -1.46
C LYS A 113 -21.74 9.45 -2.62
N ARG A 114 -20.40 9.35 -2.71
CA ARG A 114 -19.59 9.99 -3.76
C ARG A 114 -19.77 9.34 -5.14
N LEU A 115 -19.74 8.02 -5.21
CA LEU A 115 -19.61 7.26 -6.47
C LEU A 115 -20.94 6.74 -7.02
N GLY A 116 -21.97 6.70 -6.16
CA GLY A 116 -23.32 6.23 -6.48
C GLY A 116 -23.40 4.73 -6.76
N SER A 117 -24.55 4.28 -7.27
CA SER A 117 -24.89 2.86 -7.47
C SER A 117 -24.18 2.17 -8.64
N LYS A 118 -23.20 2.82 -9.28
CA LYS A 118 -22.47 2.30 -10.45
C LYS A 118 -21.14 1.63 -10.08
N VAL A 119 -20.87 1.48 -8.79
CA VAL A 119 -19.72 0.78 -8.22
C VAL A 119 -20.26 -0.28 -7.27
N CYS A 120 -19.58 -1.42 -7.16
CA CYS A 120 -19.89 -2.47 -6.20
C CYS A 120 -18.82 -2.52 -5.11
N TRP A 121 -19.22 -2.70 -3.85
CA TRP A 121 -18.30 -2.76 -2.72
C TRP A 121 -18.16 -4.18 -2.19
N HIS A 122 -16.93 -4.54 -1.87
CA HIS A 122 -16.53 -5.83 -1.36
C HIS A 122 -15.72 -5.64 -0.08
N HIS A 123 -15.72 -6.65 0.78
CA HIS A 123 -14.97 -6.61 2.04
C HIS A 123 -13.49 -6.95 1.82
N ASP A 124 -13.22 -7.86 0.90
CA ASP A 124 -11.89 -8.41 0.62
C ASP A 124 -11.71 -8.65 -0.89
N PRO A 125 -10.46 -8.85 -1.37
CA PRO A 125 -10.23 -9.10 -2.78
C PRO A 125 -10.84 -10.42 -3.28
N GLU A 126 -10.98 -11.43 -2.42
CA GLU A 126 -11.57 -12.72 -2.77
C GLU A 126 -13.04 -12.56 -3.21
N SER A 127 -13.87 -11.85 -2.43
CA SER A 127 -15.26 -11.57 -2.77
C SER A 127 -15.40 -10.73 -4.04
N ALA A 128 -14.51 -9.77 -4.25
CA ALA A 128 -14.46 -8.99 -5.49
C ALA A 128 -14.13 -9.86 -6.71
N LEU A 129 -13.15 -10.75 -6.57
CA LEU A 129 -12.74 -11.69 -7.62
C LEU A 129 -13.79 -12.76 -7.88
N ALA A 130 -14.49 -13.26 -6.87
CA ALA A 130 -15.60 -14.18 -7.04
C ALA A 130 -16.70 -13.56 -7.93
N HIS A 131 -17.03 -12.28 -7.70
CA HIS A 131 -17.96 -11.54 -8.55
C HIS A 131 -17.42 -11.35 -9.97
N ALA A 132 -16.12 -11.10 -10.11
CA ALA A 132 -15.44 -10.96 -11.40
C ALA A 132 -15.08 -12.30 -12.07
N GLN A 133 -15.51 -13.44 -11.51
CA GLN A 133 -15.14 -14.79 -11.95
C GLN A 133 -13.62 -15.03 -12.05
N GLY A 134 -12.84 -14.28 -11.27
CA GLY A 134 -11.38 -14.27 -11.26
C GLY A 134 -10.73 -13.38 -12.33
N HIS A 135 -11.49 -12.69 -13.18
CA HIS A 135 -10.93 -11.90 -14.30
C HIS A 135 -11.12 -10.40 -14.09
N ALA A 136 -10.07 -9.71 -13.65
CA ALA A 136 -10.13 -8.29 -13.34
C ALA A 136 -8.80 -7.57 -13.58
N PHE A 137 -8.90 -6.29 -13.97
CA PHE A 137 -7.83 -5.33 -13.77
C PHE A 137 -7.89 -4.83 -12.33
N ILE A 138 -6.76 -4.88 -11.62
CA ILE A 138 -6.67 -4.53 -10.21
C ILE A 138 -5.71 -3.35 -10.06
N TYR A 139 -6.02 -2.38 -9.21
CA TYR A 139 -5.04 -1.38 -8.82
C TYR A 139 -5.19 -1.01 -7.34
N HIS A 140 -4.07 -0.57 -6.76
CA HIS A 140 -4.03 0.01 -5.43
C HIS A 140 -2.95 1.08 -5.37
N ASN A 141 -3.20 2.12 -4.58
CA ASN A 141 -2.30 3.26 -4.38
C ASN A 141 -2.11 3.47 -2.89
N GLU A 142 -0.87 3.52 -2.41
CA GLU A 142 -0.54 3.76 -0.98
C GLU A 142 -1.37 2.85 -0.07
N LEU A 143 -1.34 1.57 -0.42
CA LEU A 143 -2.06 0.54 0.32
C LEU A 143 -1.09 -0.27 1.17
N LEU A 144 0.08 -0.59 0.60
CA LEU A 144 0.99 -1.56 1.16
C LEU A 144 1.77 -0.98 2.34
N ASP A 145 2.12 0.30 2.28
CA ASP A 145 2.91 1.00 3.30
C ASP A 145 2.26 1.05 4.69
N ALA A 146 0.93 0.98 4.73
CA ALA A 146 0.12 0.93 5.93
C ALA A 146 0.00 -0.49 6.51
N PHE A 147 0.45 -1.53 5.81
CA PHE A 147 0.42 -2.89 6.35
C PHE A 147 1.35 -3.00 7.56
N PRO A 148 0.93 -3.70 8.64
CA PRO A 148 1.76 -3.84 9.82
C PRO A 148 3.11 -4.51 9.49
N ALA A 149 4.19 -3.76 9.63
CA ALA A 149 5.54 -4.26 9.41
C ALA A 149 6.11 -4.90 10.68
N THR A 150 6.92 -5.94 10.50
CA THR A 150 7.79 -6.49 11.53
C THR A 150 9.12 -5.74 11.51
N LEU A 151 9.47 -5.06 12.58
CA LEU A 151 10.73 -4.33 12.69
C LEU A 151 11.81 -5.25 13.23
N VAL A 152 12.91 -5.41 12.51
CA VAL A 152 14.08 -6.18 12.94
C VAL A 152 15.28 -5.27 13.12
N GLN A 153 16.14 -5.57 14.11
CA GLN A 153 17.37 -4.87 14.40
C GLN A 153 18.55 -5.84 14.39
N TRP A 154 19.63 -5.45 13.71
CA TRP A 154 20.89 -6.17 13.76
C TRP A 154 21.62 -5.85 15.07
N GLN A 155 21.98 -6.90 15.81
CA GLN A 155 22.71 -6.76 17.07
C GLN A 155 23.58 -8.00 17.30
N ASN A 156 24.87 -7.80 17.59
CA ASN A 156 25.80 -8.87 17.95
C ASN A 156 25.87 -10.00 16.89
N GLY A 157 25.82 -9.64 15.61
CA GLY A 157 25.93 -10.59 14.51
C GLY A 157 24.66 -11.37 14.17
N GLN A 158 23.50 -11.00 14.72
CA GLN A 158 22.22 -11.63 14.40
C GLN A 158 21.06 -10.63 14.39
N TRP A 159 20.00 -10.98 13.66
CA TRP A 159 18.75 -10.25 13.65
C TRP A 159 17.93 -10.53 14.92
N HIS A 160 17.31 -9.49 15.47
CA HIS A 160 16.33 -9.58 16.54
C HIS A 160 15.07 -8.81 16.13
N GLU A 161 13.90 -9.29 16.53
CA GLU A 161 12.65 -8.56 16.40
C GLU A 161 12.56 -7.45 17.47
N VAL A 162 12.07 -6.28 17.07
CA VAL A 162 11.85 -5.13 17.94
C VAL A 162 10.42 -5.17 18.49
N TRP A 163 10.30 -5.15 19.81
CA TRP A 163 9.05 -5.07 20.55
C TRP A 163 8.83 -3.68 21.13
N VAL A 164 7.60 -3.35 21.52
CA VAL A 164 7.20 -2.09 22.14
C VAL A 164 6.70 -2.36 23.57
N PRO A 165 7.19 -1.67 24.61
CA PRO A 165 8.33 -0.74 24.60
C PRO A 165 9.62 -1.43 24.15
N GLU A 166 10.59 -0.63 23.66
CA GLU A 166 11.76 -1.12 22.93
C GLU A 166 12.51 -2.25 23.67
N GLN A 167 12.38 -3.46 23.13
CA GLN A 167 13.06 -4.68 23.57
C GLN A 167 13.41 -5.51 22.36
N LEU A 168 14.55 -6.21 22.40
CA LEU A 168 15.00 -7.10 21.34
C LEU A 168 14.67 -8.54 21.72
N HIS A 169 13.95 -9.23 20.84
CA HIS A 169 13.57 -10.63 21.00
C HIS A 169 14.06 -11.45 19.79
N PRO A 170 14.24 -12.77 19.92
CA PRO A 170 14.45 -13.62 18.75
C PRO A 170 13.29 -13.46 17.74
N HIS A 171 13.60 -13.39 16.45
CA HIS A 171 12.57 -13.45 15.41
C HIS A 171 12.28 -14.90 15.02
N HIS A 172 11.07 -15.16 14.51
CA HIS A 172 10.65 -16.49 14.05
C HIS A 172 10.33 -16.54 12.54
N LEU A 173 10.65 -15.46 11.81
CA LEU A 173 10.44 -15.37 10.37
C LEU A 173 11.39 -16.29 9.59
N ASP A 174 10.86 -16.95 8.56
CA ASP A 174 11.65 -17.72 7.61
C ASP A 174 12.47 -16.78 6.72
N SER A 175 13.80 -16.84 6.87
CA SER A 175 14.73 -15.99 6.13
C SER A 175 14.69 -16.22 4.62
N ALA A 176 14.18 -17.37 4.14
CA ALA A 176 14.07 -17.64 2.71
C ALA A 176 13.23 -16.58 1.97
N HIS A 177 12.23 -16.00 2.65
CA HIS A 177 11.27 -15.07 2.05
C HIS A 177 11.64 -13.58 2.19
N PHE A 178 12.70 -13.24 2.93
CA PHE A 178 13.05 -11.84 3.22
C PHE A 178 14.52 -11.57 2.90
N SER A 179 14.77 -10.70 1.91
CA SER A 179 16.13 -10.35 1.47
C SER A 179 17.01 -9.87 2.61
N ALA A 180 16.53 -9.00 3.49
CA ALA A 180 17.32 -8.49 4.62
C ALA A 180 17.81 -9.61 5.57
N LEU A 181 16.98 -10.63 5.82
CA LEU A 181 17.32 -11.75 6.70
C LEU A 181 18.37 -12.70 6.11
N ARG A 182 18.58 -12.69 4.79
CA ARG A 182 19.61 -13.51 4.11
C ARG A 182 21.00 -12.86 4.14
N HIS A 183 21.11 -11.61 4.57
CA HIS A 183 22.35 -10.86 4.61
C HIS A 183 22.83 -10.67 6.05
N THR A 184 24.15 -10.67 6.26
CA THR A 184 24.78 -10.59 7.60
C THR A 184 25.72 -9.41 7.77
N THR A 185 25.84 -8.56 6.76
CA THR A 185 26.71 -7.37 6.78
C THR A 185 25.92 -6.12 7.15
N PHE A 186 25.53 -6.02 8.42
CA PHE A 186 24.84 -4.88 8.99
C PHE A 186 25.62 -4.31 10.18
N LYS A 187 25.43 -3.02 10.46
CA LYS A 187 25.99 -2.39 11.66
C LYS A 187 25.07 -2.69 12.84
N ASP A 188 25.65 -2.84 14.03
CA ASP A 188 24.85 -2.94 15.25
C ASP A 188 23.92 -1.73 15.39
N GLY A 189 22.68 -2.00 15.78
CA GLY A 189 21.60 -1.02 15.85
C GLY A 189 20.90 -0.72 14.53
N GLN A 190 21.37 -1.29 13.40
CA GLN A 190 20.71 -1.08 12.11
C GLN A 190 19.37 -1.80 12.04
N ARG A 191 18.33 -1.11 11.55
CA ARG A 191 16.96 -1.62 11.46
C ARG A 191 16.49 -1.81 10.02
N CYS A 192 15.62 -2.81 9.84
CA CYS A 192 14.89 -3.07 8.61
C CYS A 192 13.41 -3.40 8.92
N GLU A 193 12.51 -2.98 8.03
CA GLU A 193 11.10 -3.36 8.06
C GLU A 193 10.81 -4.57 7.16
N LEU A 194 10.20 -5.62 7.70
CA LEU A 194 9.77 -6.81 6.98
C LEU A 194 8.25 -6.84 6.89
N HIS A 195 7.68 -7.29 5.78
CA HIS A 195 6.22 -7.24 5.56
C HIS A 195 5.59 -8.65 5.38
N PRO A 196 5.61 -9.52 6.40
CA PRO A 196 4.91 -10.81 6.35
C PRO A 196 3.41 -10.63 6.11
N SER A 197 2.81 -9.57 6.65
CA SER A 197 1.39 -9.23 6.47
C SER A 197 1.01 -8.99 5.00
N ILE A 198 1.87 -8.34 4.21
CA ILE A 198 1.66 -8.19 2.76
C ILE A 198 1.76 -9.54 2.07
N ARG A 199 2.76 -10.35 2.43
CA ARG A 199 2.96 -11.68 1.85
C ARG A 199 1.74 -12.57 2.09
N ASP A 200 1.26 -12.63 3.32
CA ASP A 200 0.07 -13.40 3.70
C ASP A 200 -1.17 -12.90 2.96
N TRP A 201 -1.34 -11.58 2.86
CA TRP A 201 -2.41 -10.97 2.08
C TRP A 201 -2.38 -11.40 0.62
N LEU A 202 -1.23 -11.31 -0.06
CA LEU A 202 -1.07 -11.78 -1.43
C LEU A 202 -1.39 -13.27 -1.58
N GLN A 203 -0.90 -14.11 -0.66
CA GLN A 203 -1.15 -15.56 -0.69
C GLN A 203 -2.63 -15.91 -0.57
N ASN A 204 -3.40 -15.13 0.18
CA ASN A 204 -4.81 -15.40 0.41
C ASN A 204 -5.68 -15.13 -0.83
N TRP A 205 -5.45 -14.04 -1.57
CA TRP A 205 -6.38 -13.66 -2.65
C TRP A 205 -5.86 -13.98 -4.06
N THR A 206 -4.55 -13.96 -4.30
CA THR A 206 -4.00 -14.15 -5.66
C THR A 206 -4.35 -15.50 -6.29
N PRO A 207 -4.55 -16.62 -5.55
CA PRO A 207 -5.03 -17.86 -6.16
C PRO A 207 -6.39 -17.71 -6.88
N HIS A 208 -7.25 -16.81 -6.40
CA HIS A 208 -8.58 -16.55 -6.96
C HIS A 208 -8.56 -15.65 -8.20
N TRP A 209 -7.44 -14.97 -8.46
CA TRP A 209 -7.27 -14.12 -9.63
C TRP A 209 -6.81 -14.94 -10.82
N LYS A 210 -7.67 -15.19 -11.80
CA LYS A 210 -7.43 -16.07 -12.95
C LYS A 210 -6.91 -15.34 -14.18
N GLY A 211 -7.04 -14.01 -14.24
CA GLY A 211 -6.49 -13.24 -15.35
C GLY A 211 -6.71 -11.74 -15.23
N GLY A 212 -5.86 -10.98 -15.90
CA GLY A 212 -5.82 -9.54 -15.88
C GLY A 212 -4.44 -8.99 -15.57
N SER A 213 -4.41 -7.70 -15.26
CA SER A 213 -3.20 -6.98 -14.86
C SER A 213 -3.44 -6.25 -13.55
N MET A 214 -2.42 -6.21 -12.71
CA MET A 214 -2.42 -5.49 -11.43
C MET A 214 -1.42 -4.35 -11.50
N LEU A 215 -1.86 -3.15 -11.14
CA LEU A 215 -1.02 -1.96 -10.95
C LEU A 215 -0.86 -1.67 -9.46
N SER A 216 0.35 -1.82 -8.96
CA SER A 216 0.74 -1.46 -7.59
C SER A 216 1.47 -0.12 -7.60
N ILE A 217 0.97 0.85 -6.84
CA ILE A 217 1.61 2.16 -6.67
C ILE A 217 1.89 2.37 -5.20
N ASP A 218 3.17 2.41 -4.85
CA ASP A 218 3.61 2.63 -3.47
C ASP A 218 5.03 3.18 -3.45
N TYR A 219 5.47 3.67 -2.30
CA TYR A 219 6.84 4.15 -2.15
C TYR A 219 7.76 3.08 -1.56
N GLY A 220 9.01 3.14 -2.00
CA GLY A 220 10.03 2.23 -1.55
C GLY A 220 11.11 2.01 -2.60
N ASP A 221 11.92 0.98 -2.38
CA ASP A 221 13.09 0.72 -3.21
C ASP A 221 13.49 -0.76 -3.14
N ASP A 222 14.48 -1.13 -3.96
CA ASP A 222 15.07 -2.45 -3.95
C ASP A 222 16.08 -2.60 -2.80
N PHE A 223 16.16 -3.80 -2.26
CA PHE A 223 17.22 -4.18 -1.34
C PHE A 223 18.53 -4.39 -2.12
N PRO A 224 19.70 -3.95 -1.62
CA PRO A 224 19.95 -3.32 -0.32
C PRO A 224 19.81 -1.79 -0.29
N GLN A 225 19.58 -1.13 -1.44
CA GLN A 225 19.52 0.33 -1.56
C GLN A 225 18.48 0.96 -0.63
N LEU A 226 17.35 0.29 -0.42
CA LEU A 226 16.29 0.70 0.50
C LEU A 226 16.80 1.06 1.91
N TYR A 227 17.81 0.34 2.41
CA TYR A 227 18.37 0.54 3.76
C TYR A 227 19.75 1.23 3.74
N HIS A 228 20.27 1.58 2.57
CA HIS A 228 21.56 2.24 2.45
C HIS A 228 21.49 3.66 3.04
N ARG A 229 22.41 3.99 3.96
CA ARG A 229 22.44 5.27 4.72
C ARG A 229 21.14 5.55 5.51
N ARG A 230 20.36 4.51 5.83
CA ARG A 230 19.15 4.57 6.65
C ARG A 230 19.27 3.61 7.84
N PRO A 231 20.13 3.89 8.83
CA PRO A 231 20.38 2.97 9.94
C PRO A 231 19.14 2.70 10.80
N GLN A 232 18.17 3.62 10.82
CA GLN A 232 16.92 3.46 11.56
C GLN A 232 15.77 2.91 10.69
N GLY A 233 16.07 2.41 9.49
CA GLY A 233 15.07 1.95 8.54
C GLY A 233 14.33 3.11 7.87
N THR A 234 13.10 2.85 7.45
CA THR A 234 12.23 3.74 6.68
C THR A 234 10.98 4.16 7.44
N LEU A 235 10.74 3.53 8.59
CA LEU A 235 9.59 3.77 9.45
C LEU A 235 9.46 5.25 9.81
N ARG A 236 8.25 5.77 9.63
CA ARG A 236 7.89 7.16 9.92
C ARG A 236 6.43 7.25 10.33
N ALA A 237 6.09 8.37 10.95
CA ALA A 237 4.71 8.69 11.22
C ALA A 237 4.33 10.08 10.71
N TYR A 238 3.05 10.30 10.47
CA TYR A 238 2.50 11.60 10.08
C TYR A 238 1.44 12.04 11.07
N LEU A 239 1.62 13.24 11.63
CA LEU A 239 0.68 13.87 12.55
C LEU A 239 0.47 15.33 12.13
N LEU A 240 -0.74 15.70 11.73
CA LEU A 240 -1.07 17.07 11.31
C LEU A 240 -0.13 17.60 10.21
N HIS A 241 0.09 16.78 9.18
CA HIS A 241 1.03 17.03 8.07
C HIS A 241 2.52 17.17 8.47
N GLN A 242 2.89 16.81 9.70
CA GLN A 242 4.29 16.76 10.13
C GLN A 242 4.81 15.33 10.10
N ARG A 243 5.98 15.14 9.49
CA ARG A 243 6.69 13.86 9.47
C ARG A 243 7.46 13.69 10.78
N LEU A 244 7.15 12.61 11.50
CA LEU A 244 7.77 12.18 12.75
C LEU A 244 8.67 10.97 12.51
N THR A 245 9.78 10.89 13.25
CA THR A 245 10.74 9.79 13.19
C THR A 245 11.22 9.40 14.60
N GLY A 246 11.90 8.25 14.72
CA GLY A 246 12.46 7.81 16.00
C GLY A 246 11.40 7.54 17.07
N ALA A 247 11.62 8.02 18.30
CA ALA A 247 10.75 7.74 19.44
C ALA A 247 9.32 8.31 19.29
N ASP A 248 9.14 9.36 18.48
CA ASP A 248 7.84 10.00 18.28
C ASP A 248 6.84 9.10 17.54
N ILE A 249 7.33 8.09 16.81
CA ILE A 249 6.50 7.08 16.13
C ILE A 249 5.67 6.27 17.15
N TYR A 250 6.08 6.21 18.41
CA TYR A 250 5.40 5.45 19.46
C TYR A 250 4.50 6.31 20.35
N ALA A 251 4.55 7.64 20.21
CA ALA A 251 4.01 8.57 21.19
C ALA A 251 2.48 8.72 21.15
N ASN A 252 1.87 8.65 19.95
CA ASN A 252 0.43 8.93 19.78
C ASN A 252 -0.31 7.80 19.04
N PRO A 253 -0.34 6.56 19.56
CA PRO A 253 -1.03 5.46 18.90
C PRO A 253 -2.50 5.82 18.64
N GLY A 254 -2.97 5.60 17.41
CA GLY A 254 -4.33 5.95 16.99
C GLY A 254 -4.52 7.39 16.51
N ARG A 255 -3.51 8.26 16.60
CA ARG A 255 -3.63 9.69 16.22
C ARG A 255 -2.65 10.12 15.15
N GLN A 256 -1.73 9.24 14.76
CA GLN A 256 -0.77 9.46 13.70
C GLN A 256 -0.81 8.29 12.74
N ASP A 257 -0.64 8.59 11.45
CA ASP A 257 -0.41 7.57 10.44
C ASP A 257 1.00 7.03 10.62
N ILE A 258 1.20 5.73 10.51
CA ILE A 258 2.51 5.07 10.68
C ILE A 258 2.72 4.25 9.42
N THR A 259 3.87 4.43 8.79
CA THR A 259 4.13 3.80 7.50
C THR A 259 5.57 3.33 7.36
N ALA A 260 5.78 2.35 6.49
CA ALA A 260 7.09 1.81 6.13
C ALA A 260 7.23 1.70 4.60
N ASP A 261 8.42 1.98 4.07
CA ASP A 261 8.69 1.83 2.64
C ASP A 261 8.63 0.34 2.25
N ILE A 262 8.16 0.09 1.03
CA ILE A 262 8.09 -1.26 0.49
C ILE A 262 9.45 -1.72 -0.02
N ASN A 263 9.87 -2.91 0.44
CA ASN A 263 10.98 -3.65 -0.16
C ASN A 263 10.51 -4.33 -1.44
N PHE A 264 10.74 -3.67 -2.57
CA PHE A 264 10.28 -4.18 -3.87
C PHE A 264 11.04 -5.42 -4.36
N THR A 265 12.21 -5.71 -3.78
CA THR A 265 12.93 -6.97 -4.03
C THR A 265 12.15 -8.15 -3.47
N ASP A 266 11.65 -8.03 -2.24
CA ASP A 266 10.85 -9.07 -1.58
C ASP A 266 9.46 -9.16 -2.21
N TYR A 267 8.81 -8.03 -2.44
CA TYR A 267 7.49 -7.99 -3.09
C TYR A 267 7.48 -8.69 -4.45
N ALA A 268 8.47 -8.41 -5.31
CA ALA A 268 8.60 -9.06 -6.61
C ALA A 268 8.94 -10.55 -6.50
N ALA A 269 9.63 -10.99 -5.45
CA ALA A 269 9.89 -12.40 -5.19
C ALA A 269 8.60 -13.14 -4.78
N TRP A 270 7.81 -12.58 -3.87
CA TRP A 270 6.54 -13.19 -3.42
C TRP A 270 5.53 -13.32 -4.56
N LEU A 271 5.39 -12.29 -5.39
CA LEU A 271 4.50 -12.35 -6.57
C LEU A 271 4.94 -13.43 -7.55
N ARG A 272 6.26 -13.62 -7.74
CA ARG A 272 6.81 -14.67 -8.60
C ARG A 272 6.56 -16.07 -8.04
N GLU A 273 6.68 -16.26 -6.72
CA GLU A 273 6.29 -17.51 -6.04
C GLU A 273 4.81 -17.86 -6.31
N LEU A 274 3.95 -16.84 -6.48
CA LEU A 274 2.52 -16.95 -6.77
C LEU A 274 2.18 -17.07 -8.28
N GLY A 275 3.19 -17.18 -9.14
CA GLY A 275 3.03 -17.31 -10.59
C GLY A 275 2.69 -16.00 -11.30
N LEU A 276 2.95 -14.85 -10.67
CA LEU A 276 2.74 -13.53 -11.24
C LEU A 276 4.07 -12.97 -11.77
N GLU A 277 4.03 -12.42 -12.97
CA GLU A 277 5.19 -11.85 -13.64
C GLU A 277 5.09 -10.33 -13.67
N GLN A 278 6.18 -9.66 -13.30
CA GLN A 278 6.30 -8.21 -13.46
C GLN A 278 6.56 -7.88 -14.92
N THR A 279 5.60 -7.22 -15.58
CA THR A 279 5.71 -6.83 -17.00
C THR A 279 6.20 -5.40 -17.19
N ALA A 280 6.10 -4.57 -16.15
CA ALA A 280 6.66 -3.22 -16.18
C ALA A 280 7.01 -2.73 -14.77
N ARG A 281 8.01 -1.85 -14.70
CA ARG A 281 8.40 -1.10 -13.51
C ARG A 281 8.87 0.28 -13.95
N GLN A 282 8.32 1.31 -13.31
CA GLN A 282 8.67 2.70 -13.55
C GLN A 282 8.45 3.52 -12.28
N THR A 283 8.98 4.73 -12.23
CA THR A 283 8.66 5.72 -11.21
C THR A 283 7.26 6.29 -11.41
N LEU A 284 6.70 6.89 -10.36
CA LEU A 284 5.43 7.61 -10.49
C LEU A 284 5.55 8.77 -11.48
N ALA A 285 6.66 9.51 -11.45
CA ALA A 285 6.93 10.58 -12.41
C ALA A 285 6.82 10.09 -13.86
N GLU A 286 7.47 8.97 -14.21
CA GLU A 286 7.39 8.36 -15.54
C GLU A 286 5.98 7.89 -15.89
N PHE A 287 5.24 7.31 -14.93
CA PHE A 287 3.87 6.87 -15.14
C PHE A 287 2.90 8.04 -15.39
N LEU A 288 3.13 9.19 -14.73
CA LEU A 288 2.32 10.39 -14.89
C LEU A 288 2.72 11.23 -16.11
N GLN A 289 3.95 11.12 -16.60
CA GLN A 289 4.52 11.97 -17.65
C GLN A 289 3.62 12.17 -18.89
N PRO A 290 2.89 11.16 -19.41
CA PRO A 290 2.00 11.38 -20.56
C PRO A 290 0.78 12.28 -20.27
N HIS A 291 0.53 12.59 -19.00
CA HIS A 291 -0.67 13.26 -18.50
C HIS A 291 -0.37 14.46 -17.60
N ASP A 292 0.89 14.68 -17.24
CA ASP A 292 1.29 15.78 -16.37
C ASP A 292 1.67 17.03 -17.18
N ALA A 293 1.05 18.16 -16.83
CA ALA A 293 1.36 19.49 -17.36
C ALA A 293 2.16 20.35 -16.35
N SER A 294 2.45 19.83 -15.15
CA SER A 294 3.04 20.57 -14.04
C SER A 294 4.39 19.99 -13.61
N ALA A 295 5.46 20.76 -13.75
CA ALA A 295 6.84 20.34 -13.47
C ALA A 295 7.15 19.96 -12.00
N GLN A 296 6.19 20.08 -11.06
CA GLN A 296 6.41 19.86 -9.63
C GLN A 296 6.40 18.39 -9.20
N LEU A 297 5.67 17.52 -9.90
CA LEU A 297 5.66 16.06 -9.66
C LEU A 297 6.82 15.31 -10.32
N LEU A 298 7.49 15.99 -11.27
CA LEU A 298 8.63 15.52 -12.03
C LEU A 298 9.98 15.94 -11.41
N ASP A 299 9.98 16.57 -10.23
CA ASP A 299 11.21 16.91 -9.52
C ASP A 299 11.97 15.61 -9.19
N PRO A 300 13.21 15.41 -9.71
CA PRO A 300 14.03 14.24 -9.43
C PRO A 300 14.31 14.06 -7.93
N GLU A 301 14.30 15.14 -7.15
CA GLU A 301 14.43 15.12 -5.67
C GLU A 301 13.08 15.17 -4.93
N GLY A 302 11.97 15.24 -5.66
CA GLY A 302 10.61 15.21 -5.12
C GLY A 302 10.08 13.80 -4.87
N ALA A 303 8.84 13.71 -4.39
CA ALA A 303 8.18 12.43 -4.10
C ALA A 303 8.06 11.51 -5.35
N GLY A 304 8.06 12.07 -6.57
CA GLY A 304 7.82 11.33 -7.82
C GLY A 304 8.81 10.20 -8.12
N THR A 305 10.04 10.25 -7.60
CA THR A 305 11.05 9.19 -7.77
C THR A 305 11.01 8.13 -6.67
N ALA A 306 10.49 8.48 -5.49
CA ALA A 306 10.33 7.58 -4.36
C ALA A 306 9.18 6.57 -4.56
N PHE A 307 8.13 6.99 -5.28
CA PHE A 307 7.04 6.12 -5.67
C PHE A 307 7.39 5.27 -6.89
N LYS A 308 7.03 3.99 -6.83
CA LYS A 308 7.15 3.04 -7.95
C LYS A 308 5.76 2.60 -8.40
N CYS A 309 5.61 2.49 -9.71
CA CYS A 309 4.46 1.88 -10.37
C CYS A 309 4.90 0.53 -10.95
N LEU A 310 4.37 -0.56 -10.39
CA LEU A 310 4.69 -1.92 -10.81
C LEU A 310 3.47 -2.56 -11.47
N ILE A 311 3.65 -3.12 -12.66
CA ILE A 311 2.59 -3.85 -13.36
C ILE A 311 2.93 -5.34 -13.32
N HIS A 312 1.98 -6.13 -12.81
CA HIS A 312 2.07 -7.59 -12.76
C HIS A 312 0.94 -8.23 -13.56
N ARG A 313 1.23 -9.36 -14.20
CA ARG A 313 0.24 -10.19 -14.91
C ARG A 313 0.32 -11.63 -14.44
N ARG A 314 -0.81 -12.32 -14.51
CA ARG A 314 -0.84 -13.77 -14.32
C ARG A 314 -0.39 -14.47 -15.60
N ARG A 315 0.55 -15.40 -15.47
CA ARG A 315 0.99 -16.27 -16.56
C ARG A 315 -0.09 -17.28 -16.95
#